data_AF-A0A259HPJ7-F1
#
_entry.id   AF-A0A259HPJ7-F1
#
_cell.length_a   1.000
_cell.length_b   1.000
_cell.length_c   1.000
_cell.angle_alpha   90.00
_cell.angle_beta   90.00
_cell.angle_gamma   90.00
#
_symmetry.space_group_name_H-M   'P 1'
#
loop_
_entity.id
_entity.type
_entity.pdbx_description
1 polymer ?
#
loop_
_entity_poly.entity_id
_entity_poly.type
_entity_poly.pdbx_seq_one_letter_code
_entity_poly.pdbx_strand_id
1 'polypeptide(L)'
;MLQPVYHQLDTISELLSEFDTKAPSVSEASVGWHLEHLLLVNGRVAEALIQSNPADYHWTFNLKKSLVLFIKRIPRGKAKAPKTARPVGDQSPEDLKNRIPSLKEKLAGLTKLHPNANFQHPFFGMLNLKTTIRFLFVHNQHHLKIVQDILAQKK
;
A
#
# COMPACT_ATOMS: atom_id res chain seq x y z
N MET A 1 9.80 8.13 10.33
CA MET A 1 9.71 7.31 9.10
C MET A 1 8.28 7.08 8.64
N LEU A 2 7.32 6.86 9.56
CA LEU A 2 5.93 6.50 9.22
C LEU A 2 5.00 7.68 8.94
N GLN A 3 5.34 8.91 9.35
CA GLN A 3 4.47 10.08 9.18
C GLN A 3 3.91 10.26 7.76
N PRO A 4 4.69 10.11 6.66
CA PRO A 4 4.15 10.19 5.31
C PRO A 4 3.09 9.10 5.02
N VAL A 5 3.26 7.89 5.57
CA VAL A 5 2.29 6.81 5.42
C VAL A 5 1.02 7.12 6.21
N TYR A 6 1.12 7.71 7.39
CA TYR A 6 -0.06 8.11 8.18
C TYR A 6 -0.88 9.16 7.48
N HIS A 7 -0.23 10.18 6.93
CA HIS A 7 -0.93 11.19 6.14
C HIS A 7 -1.66 10.58 4.94
N GLN A 8 -1.05 9.61 4.25
CA GLN A 8 -1.71 8.86 3.17
C GLN A 8 -2.92 8.06 3.65
N LEU A 9 -2.90 7.53 4.88
CA LEU A 9 -4.05 6.85 5.48
C LEU A 9 -5.16 7.84 5.89
N ASP A 10 -4.80 9.06 6.31
CA ASP A 10 -5.79 10.12 6.58
C ASP A 10 -6.51 10.54 5.31
N THR A 11 -5.79 10.71 4.20
CA THR A 11 -6.37 11.00 2.88
C THR A 11 -7.41 9.97 2.45
N ILE A 12 -7.32 8.71 2.90
CA ILE A 12 -8.35 7.70 2.60
C ILE A 12 -9.69 8.12 3.18
N SER A 13 -9.72 8.62 4.42
CA SER A 13 -10.95 9.03 5.10
C SER A 13 -11.67 10.16 4.36
N GLU A 14 -10.89 11.08 3.78
CA GLU A 14 -11.39 12.23 3.00
C GLU A 14 -12.00 11.79 1.65
N LEU A 15 -11.58 10.63 1.13
CA LEU A 15 -12.00 10.11 -0.18
C LEU A 15 -13.13 9.07 -0.08
N LEU A 16 -13.60 8.74 1.12
CA LEU A 16 -14.64 7.74 1.32
C LEU A 16 -15.99 8.12 0.70
N SER A 17 -16.31 9.41 0.58
CA SER A 17 -17.54 9.85 -0.11
C SER A 17 -17.52 9.58 -1.62
N GLU A 18 -16.35 9.26 -2.17
CA GLU A 18 -16.14 8.98 -3.59
C GLU A 18 -16.02 7.48 -3.89
N PHE A 19 -16.36 6.62 -2.93
CA PHE A 19 -16.10 5.18 -2.97
C PHE A 19 -16.55 4.49 -4.26
N ASP A 20 -17.76 4.79 -4.75
CA ASP A 20 -18.34 4.16 -5.93
C ASP A 20 -17.88 4.78 -7.26
N THR A 21 -17.14 5.90 -7.22
CA THR A 21 -16.69 6.60 -8.42
C THR A 21 -15.75 5.70 -9.25
N LYS A 22 -16.00 5.66 -10.55
CA LYS A 22 -15.27 4.85 -11.54
C LYS A 22 -14.97 5.66 -12.80
N ALA A 23 -13.79 5.44 -13.37
CA ALA A 23 -13.41 5.97 -14.67
C ALA A 23 -12.58 4.92 -15.43
N PRO A 24 -13.22 4.02 -16.22
CA PRO A 24 -12.52 2.94 -16.93
C PRO A 24 -11.39 3.41 -17.85
N SER A 25 -11.46 4.65 -18.35
CA SER A 25 -10.37 5.28 -19.12
C SER A 25 -9.06 5.45 -18.32
N VAL A 26 -9.14 5.46 -16.98
CA VAL A 26 -8.00 5.57 -16.05
C VAL A 26 -7.69 4.22 -15.40
N SER A 27 -8.72 3.53 -14.90
CA SER A 27 -8.64 2.26 -14.20
C SER A 27 -9.98 1.53 -14.26
N GLU A 28 -9.96 0.23 -14.51
CA GLU A 28 -11.14 -0.63 -14.42
C GLU A 28 -11.70 -0.73 -12.98
N ALA A 29 -10.87 -0.43 -11.98
CA ALA A 29 -11.24 -0.47 -10.56
C ALA A 29 -11.85 0.86 -10.09
N SER A 30 -12.76 0.81 -9.12
CA SER A 30 -13.30 2.01 -8.45
C SER A 30 -12.29 2.67 -7.53
N VAL A 31 -12.63 3.90 -7.10
CA VAL A 31 -11.97 4.56 -5.97
C VAL A 31 -11.95 3.65 -4.75
N GLY A 32 -13.10 3.10 -4.34
CA GLY A 32 -13.22 2.21 -3.19
C GLY A 32 -12.29 0.99 -3.27
N TRP A 33 -12.17 0.37 -4.45
CA TRP A 33 -11.24 -0.74 -4.67
C TRP A 33 -9.78 -0.34 -4.43
N HIS A 34 -9.37 0.84 -4.91
CA HIS A 34 -8.01 1.34 -4.70
C HIS A 34 -7.74 1.68 -3.23
N LEU A 35 -8.71 2.29 -2.53
CA LEU A 35 -8.61 2.60 -1.10
C LEU A 35 -8.52 1.32 -0.26
N GLU A 36 -9.35 0.33 -0.56
CA GLU A 36 -9.31 -0.96 0.14
C GLU A 36 -8.00 -1.71 -0.12
N HIS A 37 -7.54 -1.75 -1.38
CA HIS A 37 -6.27 -2.36 -1.75
C HIS A 37 -5.10 -1.75 -0.95
N LEU A 38 -5.09 -0.42 -0.80
CA LEU A 38 -4.08 0.29 -0.03
C LEU A 38 -4.10 -0.16 1.44
N LEU A 39 -5.26 -0.17 2.11
CA LEU A 39 -5.39 -0.63 3.50
C LEU A 39 -4.96 -2.09 3.67
N LEU A 40 -5.36 -2.95 2.73
CA LEU A 40 -5.07 -4.37 2.73
C LEU A 40 -3.57 -4.66 2.62
N VAL A 41 -2.89 -4.00 1.68
CA VAL A 41 -1.43 -4.15 1.50
C VAL A 41 -0.68 -3.65 2.72
N ASN A 42 -1.06 -2.50 3.28
CA ASN A 42 -0.39 -1.97 4.48
C ASN A 42 -0.54 -2.91 5.67
N GLY A 43 -1.75 -3.45 5.90
CA GLY A 43 -2.00 -4.40 6.98
C GLY A 43 -1.18 -5.69 6.83
N ARG A 44 -1.25 -6.33 5.66
CA ARG A 44 -0.52 -7.59 5.39
C ARG A 44 0.99 -7.42 5.48
N VAL A 45 1.53 -6.30 4.97
CA VAL A 45 2.96 -6.02 5.04
C VAL A 45 3.40 -5.75 6.49
N ALA A 46 2.58 -5.04 7.27
CA ALA A 46 2.87 -4.82 8.68
C ALA A 46 2.89 -6.15 9.45
N GLU A 47 1.91 -7.03 9.21
CA GLU A 47 1.87 -8.38 9.80
C GLU A 47 3.10 -9.21 9.42
N ALA A 48 3.49 -9.20 8.14
CA ALA A 48 4.67 -9.91 7.67
C ALA A 48 5.94 -9.42 8.39
N LEU A 49 6.12 -8.11 8.56
CA LEU A 49 7.24 -7.56 9.32
C LEU A 49 7.22 -8.00 10.78
N ILE A 50 6.07 -7.94 11.44
CA ILE A 50 5.91 -8.32 12.85
C ILE A 50 6.23 -9.80 13.07
N GLN A 51 5.84 -10.67 12.13
CA GLN A 51 6.02 -12.12 12.24
C GLN A 51 7.38 -12.62 11.70
N SER A 52 8.13 -11.77 11.00
CA SER A 52 9.40 -12.16 10.39
C SER A 52 10.51 -12.42 11.42
N ASN A 53 11.38 -13.38 11.12
CA ASN A 53 12.63 -13.56 11.85
C ASN A 53 13.73 -12.66 11.22
N PRO A 54 14.36 -11.75 11.97
CA PRO A 54 15.40 -10.89 11.43
C PRO A 54 16.66 -11.62 10.93
N ALA A 55 16.91 -12.85 11.40
CA ALA A 55 18.03 -13.68 10.96
C ALA A 55 17.85 -14.20 9.51
N ASP A 56 16.61 -14.29 9.04
CA ASP A 56 16.30 -14.74 7.68
C ASP A 56 16.60 -13.64 6.64
N TYR A 57 16.84 -12.41 7.08
CA TYR A 57 17.11 -11.31 6.17
C TYR A 57 18.46 -11.42 5.48
N HIS A 58 18.43 -11.45 4.16
CA HIS A 58 19.62 -11.30 3.34
C HIS A 58 19.37 -10.26 2.23
N TRP A 59 20.32 -9.33 2.08
CA TRP A 59 20.22 -8.32 1.05
C TRP A 59 20.47 -8.92 -0.33
N THR A 60 19.61 -8.58 -1.29
CA THR A 60 19.79 -8.91 -2.70
C THR A 60 19.57 -7.66 -3.57
N PHE A 61 20.44 -7.49 -4.57
CA PHE A 61 20.26 -6.44 -5.56
C PHE A 61 19.05 -6.76 -6.43
N ASN A 62 18.22 -5.74 -6.69
CA ASN A 62 17.08 -5.85 -7.60
C ASN A 62 16.91 -4.53 -8.33
N LEU A 63 17.18 -4.52 -9.63
CA LEU A 63 17.15 -3.30 -10.45
C LEU A 63 15.76 -2.66 -10.49
N LYS A 64 14.69 -3.47 -10.56
CA LYS A 64 13.30 -2.98 -10.60
C LYS A 64 12.95 -2.26 -9.31
N LYS A 65 13.28 -2.86 -8.16
CA LYS A 65 13.15 -2.25 -6.83
C LYS A 65 13.89 -0.92 -6.77
N SER A 66 15.18 -0.92 -7.13
CA SER A 66 16.02 0.28 -7.07
C SER A 66 15.44 1.41 -7.91
N LEU A 67 15.05 1.12 -9.15
CA LEU A 67 14.45 2.10 -10.05
C LEU A 67 13.13 2.65 -9.48
N VAL A 68 12.16 1.78 -9.14
CA VAL A 68 10.84 2.17 -8.64
C VAL A 68 10.94 3.01 -7.37
N LEU A 69 11.77 2.59 -6.41
CA LEU A 69 11.93 3.31 -5.15
C LEU A 69 12.68 4.63 -5.34
N PHE A 70 13.62 4.71 -6.30
CA PHE A 70 14.35 5.94 -6.62
C PHE A 70 13.44 6.98 -7.27
N ILE A 71 12.73 6.61 -8.34
CA ILE A 71 11.84 7.53 -9.08
C ILE A 71 10.48 7.73 -8.40
N LYS A 72 10.17 6.95 -7.35
CA LYS A 72 8.90 6.94 -6.61
C LYS A 72 7.67 6.76 -7.52
N ARG A 73 7.82 5.99 -8.60
CA ARG A 73 6.77 5.77 -9.61
C ARG A 73 6.68 4.30 -9.95
N ILE A 74 5.47 3.77 -9.87
CA ILE A 74 5.12 2.42 -10.35
C ILE A 74 4.46 2.58 -11.73
N PRO A 75 4.99 1.96 -12.79
CA PRO A 75 4.37 1.99 -14.11
C PRO A 75 2.97 1.35 -14.11
N ARG A 76 1.98 2.06 -14.63
CA ARG A 76 0.60 1.55 -14.79
C ARG A 76 0.50 0.55 -15.94
N GLY A 77 -0.47 -0.36 -15.86
CA GLY A 77 -0.78 -1.34 -16.92
C GLY A 77 0.23 -2.48 -17.09
N LYS A 78 1.39 -2.45 -16.42
CA LYS A 78 2.45 -3.46 -16.59
C LYS A 78 2.40 -4.62 -15.60
N ALA A 79 1.74 -4.46 -14.46
CA ALA A 79 1.66 -5.48 -13.42
C ALA A 79 0.25 -5.58 -12.87
N LYS A 80 -0.22 -6.80 -12.63
CA LYS A 80 -1.48 -7.08 -11.94
C LYS A 80 -1.20 -7.36 -10.47
N ALA A 81 -2.02 -6.83 -9.57
CA ALA A 81 -1.95 -7.16 -8.15
C ALA A 81 -2.09 -8.69 -7.96
N PRO A 82 -1.25 -9.33 -7.13
CA PRO A 82 -1.40 -10.74 -6.77
C PRO A 82 -2.79 -11.02 -6.20
N LYS A 83 -3.34 -12.24 -6.38
CA LYS A 83 -4.66 -12.62 -5.81
C LYS A 83 -4.71 -12.36 -4.30
N THR A 84 -3.69 -12.89 -3.63
CA THR A 84 -2.81 -12.29 -2.61
C THR A 84 -3.14 -10.95 -1.96
N ALA A 85 -3.40 -9.94 -2.75
CA ALA A 85 -3.47 -8.54 -2.37
C ALA A 85 -4.69 -7.85 -2.97
N ARG A 86 -5.66 -8.59 -3.50
CA ARG A 86 -6.89 -8.02 -4.02
C ARG A 86 -7.93 -7.92 -2.90
N PRO A 87 -8.66 -6.80 -2.82
CA PRO A 87 -9.97 -6.74 -2.17
C PRO A 87 -10.83 -7.96 -2.50
N VAL A 88 -11.55 -8.48 -1.52
CA VAL A 88 -12.50 -9.60 -1.66
C VAL A 88 -13.78 -9.28 -0.89
N GLY A 89 -14.93 -9.60 -1.49
CA GLY A 89 -16.24 -9.30 -0.92
C GLY A 89 -16.71 -7.87 -1.20
N ASP A 90 -17.95 -7.59 -0.79
CA ASP A 90 -18.53 -6.26 -0.80
C ASP A 90 -18.14 -5.56 0.50
N GLN A 91 -17.43 -4.43 0.39
CA GLN A 91 -16.97 -3.65 1.53
C GLN A 91 -17.58 -2.26 1.45
N SER A 92 -17.94 -1.70 2.60
CA SER A 92 -18.53 -0.36 2.68
C SER A 92 -17.48 0.71 3.00
N PRO A 93 -17.76 1.99 2.66
CA PRO A 93 -16.96 3.12 3.14
C PRO A 93 -16.77 3.12 4.67
N GLU A 94 -17.80 2.72 5.42
CA GLU A 94 -17.79 2.60 6.87
C GLU A 94 -16.78 1.54 7.36
N ASP A 95 -16.72 0.39 6.69
CA ASP A 95 -15.76 -0.67 7.02
C ASP A 95 -14.32 -0.19 6.84
N LEU A 96 -14.04 0.53 5.75
CA LEU A 96 -12.73 1.12 5.50
C LEU A 96 -12.37 2.13 6.59
N LYS A 97 -13.31 3.02 6.95
CA LYS A 97 -13.13 4.01 8.00
C LYS A 97 -12.75 3.36 9.34
N ASN A 98 -13.45 2.29 9.71
CA ASN A 98 -13.23 1.59 10.98
C ASN A 98 -11.88 0.85 11.03
N ARG A 99 -11.31 0.46 9.88
CA ARG A 99 -10.00 -0.22 9.80
C ARG A 99 -8.80 0.72 9.93
N ILE A 100 -8.96 2.00 9.61
CA ILE A 100 -7.85 2.97 9.60
C ILE A 100 -7.17 3.11 10.98
N PRO A 101 -7.90 3.29 12.11
CA PRO A 101 -7.26 3.40 13.43
C PRO A 101 -6.44 2.17 13.80
N SER A 102 -7.00 0.97 13.65
CA SER A 102 -6.30 -0.30 13.94
C SER A 102 -5.06 -0.48 13.08
N LEU A 103 -5.12 -0.09 11.79
CA LEU A 103 -3.96 -0.13 10.92
C LEU A 103 -2.87 0.85 11.37
N LYS A 104 -3.23 2.07 11.77
CA LYS A 104 -2.27 3.06 12.30
C LYS A 104 -1.58 2.56 13.56
N GLU A 105 -2.31 1.96 14.49
CA GLU A 105 -1.74 1.33 15.69
C GLU A 105 -0.76 0.22 15.35
N LYS A 106 -1.14 -0.67 14.42
CA LYS A 106 -0.26 -1.75 13.94
C LYS A 106 1.02 -1.20 13.31
N LEU A 107 0.91 -0.15 12.49
CA LEU A 107 2.07 0.52 11.89
C LEU A 107 2.96 1.18 12.93
N ALA A 108 2.41 1.75 14.01
CA ALA A 108 3.19 2.36 15.08
C ALA A 108 4.13 1.33 15.75
N GLY A 109 3.67 0.09 15.90
CA GLY A 109 4.45 -1.02 16.41
C GLY A 109 5.70 -1.33 15.57
N LEU A 110 5.72 -1.01 14.27
CA LEU A 110 6.86 -1.26 13.38
C LEU A 110 8.12 -0.50 13.79
N THR A 111 7.99 0.61 14.52
CA THR A 111 9.15 1.39 15.00
C THR A 111 9.99 0.66 16.04
N LYS A 112 9.43 -0.37 16.68
CA LYS A 112 10.09 -1.17 17.72
C LYS A 112 10.71 -2.45 17.17
N LEU A 113 10.49 -2.76 15.89
CA LEU A 113 11.01 -3.98 15.28
C LEU A 113 12.51 -3.85 15.00
N HIS A 114 13.18 -5.01 14.95
CA HIS A 114 14.56 -5.09 14.53
C HIS A 114 14.73 -4.52 13.10
N PRO A 115 15.82 -3.82 12.77
CA PRO A 115 16.04 -3.24 11.43
C PRO A 115 15.96 -4.25 10.27
N ASN A 116 16.28 -5.51 10.56
CA ASN A 116 16.21 -6.64 9.62
C ASN A 116 14.89 -7.43 9.66
N ALA A 117 13.88 -6.99 10.42
CA ALA A 117 12.52 -7.46 10.20
C ALA A 117 12.19 -7.29 8.72
N ASN A 118 11.60 -8.31 8.10
CA ASN A 118 11.61 -8.46 6.66
C ASN A 118 10.26 -8.86 6.07
N PHE A 119 10.12 -8.60 4.77
CA PHE A 119 8.96 -8.93 3.98
C PHE A 119 9.41 -9.42 2.60
N GLN A 120 8.93 -10.59 2.20
CA GLN A 120 9.18 -11.15 0.87
C GLN A 120 8.23 -10.51 -0.15
N HIS A 121 8.69 -9.51 -0.89
CA HIS A 121 7.88 -8.85 -1.91
C HIS A 121 7.91 -9.66 -3.23
N PRO A 122 6.74 -9.92 -3.87
CA PRO A 122 6.64 -10.80 -5.05
C PRO A 122 7.55 -10.41 -6.24
N PHE A 123 7.91 -9.14 -6.36
CA PHE A 123 8.73 -8.63 -7.47
C PHE A 123 10.07 -8.04 -7.05
N PHE A 124 10.25 -7.70 -5.77
CA PHE A 124 11.41 -6.95 -5.28
C PHE A 124 12.36 -7.80 -4.45
N GLY A 125 11.98 -9.05 -4.17
CA GLY A 125 12.68 -9.91 -3.23
C GLY A 125 12.44 -9.46 -1.80
N MET A 126 13.35 -9.86 -0.93
CA MET A 126 13.24 -9.57 0.49
C MET A 126 13.58 -8.11 0.81
N LEU A 127 12.68 -7.45 1.52
CA LEU A 127 12.79 -6.06 1.94
C LEU A 127 12.94 -6.01 3.46
N ASN A 128 13.94 -5.28 3.96
CA ASN A 128 14.05 -5.00 5.39
C ASN A 128 13.10 -3.87 5.81
N LEU A 129 12.95 -3.66 7.12
CA LEU A 129 12.02 -2.70 7.73
C LEU A 129 12.03 -1.33 7.04
N LYS A 130 13.22 -0.72 6.89
CA LYS A 130 13.36 0.61 6.26
C LYS A 130 12.91 0.61 4.79
N THR A 131 13.29 -0.41 4.04
CA THR A 131 12.94 -0.53 2.62
C THR A 131 11.45 -0.82 2.45
N THR A 132 10.88 -1.62 3.33
CA THR A 132 9.45 -1.96 3.36
C THR A 132 8.60 -0.72 3.64
N ILE A 133 8.97 0.11 4.62
CA ILE A 133 8.25 1.37 4.89
C ILE A 133 8.34 2.33 3.70
N ARG A 134 9.51 2.42 3.04
CA ARG A 134 9.65 3.20 1.80
C ARG A 134 8.77 2.65 0.66
N PHE A 135 8.67 1.33 0.54
CA PHE A 135 7.78 0.68 -0.41
C PHE A 135 6.31 1.03 -0.15
N LEU A 136 5.85 0.93 1.10
CA LEU A 136 4.48 1.30 1.47
C LEU A 136 4.15 2.74 1.07
N PHE A 137 5.06 3.68 1.36
CA PHE A 137 4.87 5.08 0.93
C PHE A 137 4.71 5.23 -0.60
N VAL A 138 5.60 4.61 -1.39
CA VAL A 138 5.56 4.69 -2.86
C VAL A 138 4.31 4.00 -3.43
N HIS A 139 3.94 2.85 -2.86
CA HIS A 139 2.75 2.10 -3.23
C HIS A 139 1.47 2.90 -2.97
N ASN A 140 1.34 3.46 -1.77
CA ASN A 140 0.18 4.27 -1.38
C ASN A 140 0.06 5.51 -2.28
N GLN A 141 1.18 6.20 -2.53
CA GLN A 141 1.20 7.36 -3.42
C GLN A 141 0.76 6.99 -4.84
N HIS A 142 1.16 5.82 -5.34
CA HIS A 142 0.73 5.34 -6.65
C HIS A 142 -0.79 5.16 -6.73
N HIS A 143 -1.41 4.54 -5.72
CA HIS A 143 -2.86 4.33 -5.68
C HIS A 143 -3.64 5.63 -5.48
N LEU A 144 -3.19 6.51 -4.58
CA LEU A 144 -3.83 7.82 -4.39
C LEU A 144 -3.77 8.66 -5.68
N LYS A 145 -2.68 8.58 -6.46
CA LYS A 145 -2.62 9.25 -7.76
C LYS A 145 -3.61 8.66 -8.78
N ILE A 146 -3.85 7.35 -8.75
CA ILE A 146 -4.89 6.73 -9.60
C ILE A 146 -6.27 7.25 -9.19
N VAL A 147 -6.56 7.31 -7.89
CA VAL A 147 -7.82 7.87 -7.37
C VAL A 147 -8.00 9.31 -7.81
N GLN A 148 -6.99 10.16 -7.64
CA GLN A 148 -7.03 11.55 -8.11
C GLN A 148 -7.35 11.65 -9.61
N ASP A 149 -6.71 10.81 -10.43
CA ASP A 149 -6.96 10.80 -11.87
C ASP A 149 -8.38 10.31 -12.21
N ILE A 150 -8.93 9.34 -11.46
CA ILE A 150 -10.34 8.90 -11.58
C ILE A 150 -11.28 10.07 -11.26
N LEU A 151 -11.04 10.77 -10.14
CA LEU A 151 -11.87 11.90 -9.72
C LEU A 151 -11.80 13.07 -10.70
N ALA A 152 -10.65 13.28 -11.35
CA ALA A 152 -10.52 14.29 -12.40
C ALA A 152 -11.34 13.97 -13.67
N GLN A 153 -11.82 12.72 -13.84
CA GLN A 153 -12.75 12.35 -14.91
C GLN A 153 -14.23 12.47 -14.49
N LYS A 154 -14.51 12.77 -13.22
CA LYS A 154 -15.87 13.00 -12.72
C LYS A 154 -16.39 14.30 -13.33
N LYS A 155 -17.48 14.22 -14.09
CA LYS A 155 -18.19 15.39 -14.63
C LYS A 155 -19.14 15.96 -13.60
#